data_AF-A0A7C5C3R0-F1
#
_entry.id   AF-A0A7C5C3R0-F1
#
_cell.length_a   1.000
_cell.length_b   1.000
_cell.length_c   1.000
_cell.angle_alpha   90.00
_cell.angle_beta   90.00
_cell.angle_gamma   90.00
#
_symmetry.space_group_name_H-M   'P 1'
#
loop_
_entity.id
_entity.type
_entity.pdbx_description
1 polymer ?
#
loop_
_entity_poly.entity_id
_entity_poly.type
_entity_poly.pdbx_seq_one_letter_code
_entity_poly.pdbx_strand_id
1 'polypeptide(L)'
;MIKQKIPAAPSIRRLPSYLHIIKQAQAEKNEYISGTVIAQELNLEPIQVRKDLAITGIIGKPKKGYPVDALIMAIEHFLGWDSVCNAILVGVGNLGSALMGYQEFKLHGLNIVAAFDKDPSKAGTSVHNKPVYSIDQMEEEIRKRGISMAVLTVPWTAAQEVTDILVRAGVSAIWNFTNVKLKVPPEVVVQKEDLSSGYAMLCIMLQTKNLELGNG
;
A
#
# COMPACT_ATOMS: atom_id res chain seq x y z
N MET A 1 -11.64 -8.72 19.52
CA MET A 1 -11.51 -8.25 18.13
C MET A 1 -11.44 -9.46 17.22
N ILE A 2 -12.46 -9.65 16.39
CA ILE A 2 -12.43 -10.69 15.35
C ILE A 2 -11.50 -10.14 14.26
N LYS A 3 -10.33 -10.77 14.04
CA LYS A 3 -9.56 -10.52 12.83
C LYS A 3 -10.49 -10.85 11.66
N GLN A 4 -10.90 -9.88 10.86
CA GLN A 4 -11.38 -10.18 9.52
C GLN A 4 -10.22 -10.86 8.80
N LYS A 5 -10.30 -12.18 8.66
CA LYS A 5 -9.30 -12.97 7.95
C LYS A 5 -9.53 -12.67 6.48
N ILE A 6 -8.78 -11.72 5.94
CA ILE A 6 -8.81 -11.42 4.50
C ILE A 6 -8.48 -12.72 3.75
N PRO A 7 -9.43 -13.31 3.00
CA PRO A 7 -9.15 -14.51 2.23
C PRO A 7 -8.03 -14.22 1.23
N ALA A 8 -7.17 -15.22 0.97
CA ALA A 8 -6.07 -15.09 0.01
C ALA A 8 -5.11 -13.91 0.26
N ALA A 9 -4.92 -13.47 1.52
CA ALA A 9 -3.99 -12.38 1.86
C ALA A 9 -2.58 -12.51 1.23
N PRO A 10 -1.94 -13.71 1.17
CA PRO A 10 -0.66 -13.86 0.46
C PRO A 10 -0.77 -13.56 -1.04
N SER A 11 -1.87 -13.94 -1.68
CA SER A 11 -2.14 -13.68 -3.10
C SER A 11 -2.32 -12.19 -3.34
N ILE A 12 -3.13 -11.53 -2.51
CA ILE A 12 -3.36 -10.07 -2.58
C ILE A 12 -2.03 -9.31 -2.49
N ARG A 13 -1.14 -9.71 -1.56
CA ARG A 13 0.18 -9.08 -1.40
C ARG A 13 1.11 -9.24 -2.62
N ARG A 14 0.88 -10.24 -3.49
CA ARG A 14 1.68 -10.46 -4.71
C ARG A 14 1.11 -9.77 -5.95
N LEU A 15 -0.19 -9.44 -5.97
CA LEU A 15 -0.83 -8.77 -7.11
C LEU A 15 -0.12 -7.48 -7.55
N PRO A 16 0.38 -6.59 -6.67
CA PRO A 16 1.14 -5.41 -7.09
C PRO A 16 2.39 -5.74 -7.91
N SER A 17 3.14 -6.76 -7.51
CA SER A 17 4.32 -7.21 -8.25
C SER A 17 3.95 -7.82 -9.60
N TYR A 18 2.83 -8.56 -9.69
CA TYR A 18 2.32 -9.03 -10.97
C TYR A 18 1.95 -7.86 -11.88
N LEU A 19 1.21 -6.89 -11.35
CA LEU A 19 0.77 -5.71 -12.10
C LEU A 19 1.95 -4.95 -12.68
N HIS A 20 3.07 -4.84 -11.94
CA HIS A 20 4.30 -4.22 -12.45
C HIS A 20 4.82 -4.92 -13.72
N ILE A 21 4.97 -6.25 -13.69
CA ILE A 21 5.43 -7.04 -14.85
C ILE A 21 4.44 -6.96 -16.02
N ILE A 22 3.14 -6.97 -15.73
CA ILE A 22 2.10 -6.90 -16.77
C ILE A 22 2.09 -5.52 -17.44
N LYS A 23 2.29 -4.44 -16.68
CA LYS A 23 2.42 -3.08 -17.23
C LYS A 23 3.69 -2.91 -18.08
N GLN A 24 4.78 -3.59 -17.73
CA GLN A 24 5.96 -3.64 -18.62
C GLN A 24 5.63 -4.32 -19.94
N ALA A 25 4.95 -5.48 -19.91
CA ALA A 25 4.51 -6.15 -21.12
C ALA A 25 3.55 -5.28 -21.97
N GLN A 26 2.69 -4.48 -21.33
CA GLN A 26 1.84 -3.50 -22.00
C GLN A 26 2.66 -2.41 -22.70
N ALA A 27 3.68 -1.86 -22.04
CA ALA A 27 4.57 -0.85 -22.62
C ALA A 27 5.35 -1.38 -23.84
N GLU A 28 5.67 -2.68 -23.84
CA GLU A 28 6.27 -3.41 -24.97
C GLU A 28 5.27 -3.78 -26.07
N LYS A 29 3.98 -3.43 -25.91
CA LYS A 29 2.88 -3.72 -26.84
C LYS A 29 2.58 -5.21 -27.00
N ASN A 30 2.88 -6.02 -25.97
CA ASN A 30 2.47 -7.42 -25.95
C ASN A 30 0.95 -7.52 -25.73
N GLU A 31 0.24 -8.22 -26.61
CA GLU A 31 -1.21 -8.45 -26.44
C GLU A 31 -1.53 -9.47 -25.33
N TYR A 32 -0.62 -10.41 -25.09
CA TYR A 32 -0.79 -11.51 -24.13
C TYR A 32 0.45 -11.70 -23.27
N ILE A 33 0.23 -12.11 -22.02
CA ILE A 33 1.29 -12.54 -21.10
C ILE A 33 0.93 -13.87 -20.46
N SER A 34 1.90 -14.79 -20.41
CA SER A 34 1.69 -16.10 -19.77
C SER A 34 1.98 -16.04 -18.28
N GLY A 35 1.25 -16.85 -17.49
CA GLY A 35 1.56 -17.01 -16.06
C GLY A 35 2.96 -17.58 -15.81
N THR A 36 3.55 -18.29 -16.78
CA THR A 36 4.93 -18.79 -16.70
C THR A 36 5.95 -17.65 -16.77
N VAL A 37 5.73 -16.67 -17.66
CA VAL A 37 6.61 -15.48 -17.77
C VAL A 37 6.57 -14.69 -16.46
N ILE A 38 5.38 -14.40 -15.93
CA ILE A 38 5.22 -13.70 -14.65
C ILE A 38 5.91 -14.48 -13.51
N ALA A 39 5.80 -15.80 -13.52
CA ALA A 39 6.40 -16.66 -12.52
C ALA A 39 7.94 -16.63 -12.59
N GLN A 40 8.52 -16.67 -13.79
CA GLN A 40 9.96 -16.59 -14.01
C GLN A 40 10.54 -15.26 -13.52
N GLU A 41 9.94 -14.14 -13.91
CA GLU A 41 10.39 -12.79 -13.50
C GLU A 41 10.39 -12.58 -11.97
N LEU A 42 9.50 -13.28 -11.26
CA LEU A 42 9.35 -13.13 -9.82
C LEU A 42 9.90 -14.32 -9.01
N ASN A 43 10.59 -15.27 -9.65
CA ASN A 43 11.08 -16.50 -9.03
C ASN A 43 10.00 -17.26 -8.25
N LEU A 44 8.82 -17.40 -8.87
CA LEU A 44 7.66 -18.12 -8.33
C LEU A 44 7.34 -19.36 -9.16
N GLU A 45 6.49 -20.21 -8.60
CA GLU A 45 5.92 -21.34 -9.32
C GLU A 45 4.76 -20.90 -10.23
N PRO A 46 4.68 -21.35 -11.50
CA PRO A 46 3.59 -20.99 -12.41
C PRO A 46 2.19 -21.35 -11.89
N ILE A 47 2.07 -22.45 -11.12
CA ILE A 47 0.82 -22.84 -10.47
C ILE A 47 0.37 -21.80 -9.43
N GLN A 48 1.32 -21.16 -8.72
CA GLN A 48 1.03 -20.14 -7.72
C GLN A 48 0.46 -18.88 -8.40
N VAL A 49 1.10 -18.41 -9.46
CA VAL A 49 0.63 -17.25 -10.24
C VAL A 49 -0.78 -17.50 -10.78
N ARG A 50 -1.05 -18.69 -11.35
CA ARG A 50 -2.40 -19.01 -11.84
C ARG A 50 -3.46 -18.98 -10.73
N LYS A 51 -3.16 -19.54 -9.55
CA LYS A 51 -4.08 -19.52 -8.40
C LYS A 51 -4.32 -18.10 -7.88
N ASP A 52 -3.29 -17.26 -7.87
CA ASP A 52 -3.40 -15.89 -7.42
C ASP A 52 -4.20 -15.03 -8.39
N LEU A 53 -3.95 -15.14 -9.69
CA LEU A 53 -4.71 -14.40 -10.69
C LEU A 53 -6.19 -14.85 -10.75
N ALA A 54 -6.48 -16.12 -10.47
CA ALA A 54 -7.86 -16.60 -10.46
C ALA A 54 -8.77 -15.87 -9.45
N ILE A 55 -8.22 -15.27 -8.39
CA ILE A 55 -9.03 -14.53 -7.40
C ILE A 55 -9.62 -13.23 -7.99
N THR A 56 -9.04 -12.70 -9.06
CA THR A 56 -9.55 -11.50 -9.76
C THR A 56 -10.67 -11.82 -10.74
N GLY A 57 -10.99 -13.11 -10.93
CA GLY A 57 -11.98 -13.58 -11.90
C GLY A 57 -11.50 -13.60 -13.35
N ILE A 58 -10.23 -13.22 -13.62
CA ILE A 58 -9.68 -13.25 -14.97
C ILE A 58 -9.55 -14.68 -15.51
N ILE A 59 -9.95 -14.88 -16.75
CA ILE A 59 -9.84 -16.17 -17.45
C ILE A 59 -8.76 -16.07 -18.51
N GLY A 60 -7.73 -16.91 -18.38
CA GLY A 60 -6.68 -17.03 -19.39
C GLY A 60 -7.11 -17.87 -20.59
N LYS A 61 -6.42 -17.71 -21.71
CA LYS A 61 -6.56 -18.56 -22.90
C LYS A 61 -5.53 -19.71 -22.87
N PRO A 62 -5.95 -20.97 -23.11
CA PRO A 62 -5.02 -22.09 -23.21
C PRO A 62 -3.87 -21.80 -24.18
N LYS A 63 -2.64 -22.15 -23.79
CA LYS A 63 -1.39 -21.95 -24.55
C LYS A 63 -1.00 -20.49 -24.89
N LYS A 64 -1.87 -19.50 -24.68
CA LYS A 64 -1.59 -18.07 -24.93
C LYS A 64 -1.33 -17.27 -23.65
N GLY A 65 -1.99 -17.59 -22.55
CA GLY A 65 -1.95 -16.78 -21.33
C GLY A 65 -3.11 -15.79 -21.25
N TYR A 66 -2.90 -14.65 -20.60
CA TYR A 66 -3.93 -13.65 -20.31
C TYR A 66 -3.80 -12.46 -21.27
N PRO A 67 -4.92 -11.90 -21.77
CA PRO A 67 -4.87 -10.63 -22.48
C PRO A 67 -4.37 -9.54 -21.52
N VAL A 68 -3.34 -8.79 -21.93
CA VAL A 68 -2.61 -7.87 -21.03
C VAL A 68 -3.53 -6.79 -20.45
N ASP A 69 -4.26 -6.06 -21.30
CA ASP A 69 -5.14 -4.97 -20.84
C ASP A 69 -6.26 -5.47 -19.93
N ALA A 70 -6.87 -6.61 -20.27
CA ALA A 70 -7.92 -7.22 -19.45
C ALA A 70 -7.40 -7.67 -18.09
N LEU A 71 -6.17 -8.17 -18.04
CA LEU A 71 -5.54 -8.59 -16.79
C LEU A 71 -5.20 -7.40 -15.89
N ILE A 72 -4.71 -6.29 -16.46
CA ILE A 72 -4.47 -5.03 -15.73
C ILE A 72 -5.77 -4.55 -15.09
N MET A 73 -6.84 -4.42 -15.90
CA MET A 73 -8.15 -3.97 -15.40
C MET A 73 -8.70 -4.90 -14.31
N ALA A 74 -8.58 -6.22 -14.48
CA ALA A 74 -9.06 -7.17 -13.47
C ALA A 74 -8.30 -7.04 -12.14
N ILE A 75 -6.99 -6.82 -12.17
CA ILE A 75 -6.18 -6.63 -10.95
C ILE A 75 -6.52 -5.29 -10.30
N GLU A 76 -6.55 -4.19 -11.07
CA GLU A 76 -6.84 -2.85 -10.53
C GLU A 76 -8.24 -2.78 -9.92
N HIS A 77 -9.24 -3.35 -10.60
CA HIS A 77 -10.60 -3.44 -10.08
C HIS A 77 -10.70 -4.27 -8.80
N PHE A 78 -10.05 -5.44 -8.77
CA PHE A 78 -10.05 -6.31 -7.60
C PHE A 78 -9.39 -5.65 -6.38
N LEU A 79 -8.36 -4.82 -6.59
CA LEU A 79 -7.67 -4.07 -5.54
C LEU A 79 -8.38 -2.75 -5.17
N GLY A 80 -9.39 -2.32 -5.93
CA GLY A 80 -10.04 -1.01 -5.80
C GLY A 80 -9.15 0.16 -6.21
N TRP A 81 -8.13 -0.09 -7.04
CA TRP A 81 -7.17 0.91 -7.53
C TRP A 81 -7.67 1.68 -8.76
N ASP A 82 -8.81 1.29 -9.30
CA ASP A 82 -9.55 2.00 -10.36
C ASP A 82 -10.44 3.14 -9.82
N SER A 83 -10.45 3.35 -8.49
CA SER A 83 -11.25 4.36 -7.79
C SER A 83 -10.36 5.33 -7.01
N VAL A 84 -10.76 6.61 -6.95
CA VAL A 84 -10.02 7.62 -6.17
C VAL A 84 -10.35 7.48 -4.68
N CYS A 85 -9.32 7.22 -3.88
CA CYS A 85 -9.35 7.23 -2.42
C CYS A 85 -8.65 8.50 -1.91
N ASN A 86 -9.43 9.48 -1.47
CA ASN A 86 -8.86 10.67 -0.83
C ASN A 86 -8.42 10.33 0.60
N ALA A 87 -7.15 10.59 0.89
CA ALA A 87 -6.56 10.36 2.19
C ALA A 87 -5.89 11.62 2.74
N ILE A 88 -5.68 11.64 4.05
CA ILE A 88 -4.80 12.61 4.71
C ILE A 88 -3.55 11.93 5.22
N LEU A 89 -2.50 12.70 5.46
CA LEU A 89 -1.29 12.22 6.11
C LEU A 89 -1.06 12.95 7.44
N VAL A 90 -0.73 12.23 8.51
CA VAL A 90 -0.44 12.82 9.82
C VAL A 90 1.00 12.52 10.22
N GLY A 91 1.79 13.57 10.44
CA GLY A 91 3.21 13.53 10.73
C GLY A 91 4.06 13.79 9.49
N VAL A 92 4.40 15.05 9.24
CA VAL A 92 5.17 15.52 8.07
C VAL A 92 6.68 15.49 8.37
N GLY A 93 7.16 14.33 8.83
CA GLY A 93 8.59 14.05 8.97
C GLY A 93 9.20 13.58 7.64
N ASN A 94 10.43 13.06 7.68
CA ASN A 94 11.11 12.55 6.48
C ASN A 94 10.27 11.49 5.74
N LEU A 95 9.73 10.51 6.46
CA LEU A 95 8.88 9.47 5.88
C LEU A 95 7.56 10.04 5.35
N GLY A 96 6.89 10.89 6.13
CA GLY A 96 5.63 11.50 5.71
C GLY A 96 5.76 12.31 4.43
N SER A 97 6.78 13.16 4.35
CA SER A 97 7.08 13.96 3.15
C SER A 97 7.40 13.07 1.94
N ALA A 98 8.17 12.00 2.12
CA ALA A 98 8.48 11.06 1.04
C ALA A 98 7.21 10.37 0.50
N LEU A 99 6.31 9.91 1.38
CA LEU A 99 5.05 9.29 0.97
C LEU A 99 4.13 10.28 0.25
N MET A 100 4.12 11.56 0.63
CA MET A 100 3.34 12.60 -0.06
C MET A 100 3.81 12.82 -1.50
N GLY A 101 5.10 12.64 -1.78
CA GLY A 101 5.71 12.83 -3.09
C GLY A 101 5.70 11.59 -3.99
N TYR A 102 5.35 10.42 -3.46
CA TYR A 102 5.38 9.16 -4.21
C TYR A 102 4.22 9.08 -5.21
N GLN A 103 4.53 9.12 -6.51
CA GLN A 103 3.52 9.29 -7.57
C GLN A 103 2.70 8.02 -7.81
N GLU A 104 3.29 6.86 -7.55
CA GLU A 104 2.70 5.56 -7.78
C GLU A 104 1.45 5.33 -6.93
N PHE A 105 1.38 5.92 -5.73
CA PHE A 105 0.16 5.91 -4.94
C PHE A 105 -1.00 6.60 -5.65
N LYS A 106 -0.74 7.74 -6.29
CA LYS A 106 -1.76 8.45 -7.07
C LYS A 106 -2.21 7.63 -8.28
N LEU A 107 -1.27 6.91 -8.93
CA LEU A 107 -1.58 5.98 -10.03
C LEU A 107 -2.39 4.76 -9.57
N HIS A 108 -2.40 4.45 -8.27
CA HIS A 108 -3.17 3.38 -7.64
C HIS A 108 -4.40 3.91 -6.89
N GLY A 109 -4.87 5.11 -7.24
CA GLY A 109 -6.09 5.71 -6.68
C GLY A 109 -5.90 6.41 -5.34
N LEU A 110 -4.76 6.26 -4.64
CA LEU A 110 -4.51 6.91 -3.37
C LEU A 110 -4.09 8.38 -3.57
N ASN A 111 -5.01 9.29 -3.27
CA ASN A 111 -4.81 10.73 -3.37
C ASN A 111 -4.67 11.37 -1.98
N ILE A 112 -3.43 11.59 -1.53
CA ILE A 112 -3.18 12.34 -0.29
C ILE A 112 -3.49 13.82 -0.55
N VAL A 113 -4.59 14.35 -0.02
CA VAL A 113 -5.09 15.69 -0.33
C VAL A 113 -4.55 16.78 0.58
N ALA A 114 -4.13 16.42 1.79
CA ALA A 114 -3.62 17.32 2.81
C ALA A 114 -2.77 16.56 3.83
N ALA A 115 -1.96 17.29 4.57
CA ALA A 115 -1.23 16.73 5.70
C ALA A 115 -1.36 17.57 6.97
N PHE A 116 -1.07 16.95 8.11
CA PHE A 116 -1.17 17.55 9.44
C PHE A 116 0.11 17.30 10.22
N ASP A 117 0.58 18.32 10.93
CA ASP A 117 1.70 18.21 11.86
C ASP A 117 1.44 19.09 13.10
N LYS A 118 2.05 18.72 14.22
CA LYS A 118 2.01 19.50 15.46
C LYS A 118 3.04 20.62 15.48
N ASP A 119 4.08 20.51 14.64
CA ASP A 119 5.14 21.51 14.54
C ASP A 119 4.59 22.79 13.90
N PRO A 120 4.51 23.91 14.64
CA PRO A 120 3.96 25.16 14.13
C PRO A 120 4.74 25.71 12.94
N SER A 121 6.02 25.34 12.79
CA SER A 121 6.83 25.78 11.64
C SER A 121 6.40 25.15 10.31
N LYS A 122 5.66 24.04 10.36
CA LYS A 122 5.14 23.35 9.17
C LYS A 122 3.71 23.75 8.85
N ALA A 123 2.92 24.17 9.83
CA ALA A 123 1.56 24.61 9.61
C ALA A 123 1.54 25.81 8.65
N GLY A 124 0.67 25.77 7.63
CA GLY A 124 0.59 26.79 6.58
C GLY A 124 1.60 26.64 5.44
N THR A 125 2.49 25.65 5.52
CA THR A 125 3.41 25.31 4.40
C THR A 125 2.74 24.36 3.40
N SER A 126 3.49 23.96 2.38
CA SER A 126 3.09 22.90 1.46
C SER A 126 4.22 21.92 1.21
N VAL A 127 3.86 20.65 1.02
CA VAL A 127 4.78 19.57 0.68
C VAL A 127 4.25 18.88 -0.57
N HIS A 128 5.06 18.83 -1.63
CA HIS A 128 4.64 18.30 -2.94
C HIS A 128 3.30 18.90 -3.45
N ASN A 129 3.16 20.23 -3.31
CA ASN A 129 1.95 21.00 -3.67
C ASN A 129 0.68 20.64 -2.86
N LYS A 130 0.82 19.97 -1.72
CA LYS A 130 -0.29 19.64 -0.81
C LYS A 130 -0.17 20.49 0.45
N PRO A 131 -1.27 21.10 0.92
CA PRO A 131 -1.23 21.96 2.10
C PRO A 131 -0.93 21.15 3.37
N VAL A 132 -0.19 21.78 4.29
CA VAL A 132 0.06 21.28 5.64
C VAL A 132 -0.69 22.15 6.65
N TYR A 133 -1.54 21.52 7.45
CA TYR A 133 -2.36 22.18 8.46
C TYR A 133 -1.85 21.87 9.88
N SER A 134 -2.28 22.69 10.85
CA SER A 134 -2.09 22.35 12.26
C SER A 134 -2.92 21.12 12.62
N ILE A 135 -2.42 20.29 13.53
CA ILE A 135 -3.15 19.15 14.08
C ILE A 135 -4.51 19.56 14.67
N ASP A 136 -4.64 20.78 15.18
CA ASP A 136 -5.89 21.31 15.76
C ASP A 136 -7.01 21.45 14.72
N GLN A 137 -6.65 21.61 13.44
CA GLN A 137 -7.60 21.75 12.32
C GLN A 137 -8.01 20.39 11.74
N MET A 138 -7.42 19.29 12.21
CA MET A 138 -7.55 17.97 11.60
C MET A 138 -8.98 17.45 11.60
N GLU A 139 -9.68 17.54 12.74
CA GLU A 139 -11.05 17.03 12.86
C GLU A 139 -12.03 17.79 11.94
N GLU A 140 -11.89 19.11 11.84
CA GLU A 140 -12.71 19.95 10.95
C GLU A 140 -12.45 19.62 9.48
N GLU A 141 -11.17 19.58 9.06
CA GLU A 141 -10.81 19.35 7.67
C GLU A 141 -11.16 17.93 7.19
N ILE A 142 -11.08 16.92 8.05
CA ILE A 142 -11.54 15.55 7.75
C ILE A 142 -13.04 15.55 7.44
N ARG A 143 -13.86 16.14 8.31
CA ARG A 143 -15.31 16.18 8.15
C ARG A 143 -15.73 16.96 6.91
N LYS A 144 -15.15 18.15 6.72
CA LYS A 144 -15.42 19.04 5.59
C LYS A 144 -15.13 18.39 4.24
N ARG A 145 -14.09 17.57 4.15
CA ARG A 145 -13.65 16.91 2.92
C ARG A 145 -14.20 15.49 2.75
N GLY A 146 -14.89 14.95 3.75
CA GLY A 146 -15.39 13.57 3.73
C GLY A 146 -14.27 12.53 3.67
N ILE A 147 -13.17 12.75 4.38
CA ILE A 147 -12.00 11.85 4.35
C ILE A 147 -12.27 10.60 5.19
N SER A 148 -12.10 9.43 4.60
CA SER A 148 -12.26 8.13 5.26
C SER A 148 -10.94 7.40 5.52
N MET A 149 -9.83 7.83 4.90
CA MET A 149 -8.52 7.19 5.02
C MET A 149 -7.44 8.14 5.55
N ALA A 150 -6.59 7.64 6.46
CA ALA A 150 -5.44 8.36 6.97
C ALA A 150 -4.15 7.53 6.88
N VAL A 151 -3.05 8.19 6.53
CA VAL A 151 -1.69 7.66 6.61
C VAL A 151 -1.03 8.20 7.87
N LEU A 152 -0.58 7.32 8.76
CA LEU A 152 -0.06 7.68 10.07
C LEU A 152 1.47 7.48 10.12
N THR A 153 2.21 8.59 10.17
CA THR A 153 3.68 8.64 10.17
C THR A 153 4.25 9.44 11.36
N VAL A 154 3.49 9.52 12.46
CA VAL A 154 3.90 10.20 13.69
C VAL A 154 4.85 9.36 14.55
N PRO A 155 5.59 9.97 15.49
CA PRO A 155 6.32 9.22 16.51
C PRO A 155 5.42 8.29 17.31
N TRP A 156 5.97 7.17 17.78
CA TRP A 156 5.23 6.13 18.50
C TRP A 156 4.48 6.66 19.73
N THR A 157 5.02 7.66 20.43
CA THR A 157 4.40 8.29 21.60
C THR A 157 3.08 9.01 21.30
N ALA A 158 2.90 9.50 20.07
CA ALA A 158 1.71 10.24 19.65
C ALA A 158 0.72 9.37 18.86
N ALA A 159 1.08 8.14 18.50
CA ALA A 159 0.34 7.32 17.55
C ALA A 159 -1.10 7.02 17.98
N GLN A 160 -1.32 6.67 19.25
CA GLN A 160 -2.67 6.37 19.76
C GLN A 160 -3.53 7.62 19.89
N GLU A 161 -2.98 8.71 20.44
CA GLU A 161 -3.71 9.97 20.61
C GLU A 161 -4.22 10.51 19.27
N VAL A 162 -3.35 10.52 18.25
CA VAL A 162 -3.72 10.93 16.89
C VAL A 162 -4.76 9.99 16.30
N THR A 163 -4.62 8.68 16.53
CA THR A 163 -5.62 7.69 16.09
C THR A 163 -6.99 7.96 16.69
N ASP A 164 -7.06 8.30 17.97
CA ASP A 164 -8.33 8.60 18.64
C ASP A 164 -9.00 9.84 18.03
N ILE A 165 -8.23 10.86 17.63
CA ILE A 165 -8.76 12.03 16.91
C ILE A 165 -9.28 11.62 15.52
N LEU A 166 -8.50 10.85 14.77
CA LEU A 166 -8.90 10.36 13.43
C LEU A 166 -10.22 9.59 13.48
N VAL A 167 -10.37 8.70 14.45
CA VAL A 167 -11.60 7.91 14.64
C VAL A 167 -12.78 8.81 15.00
N ARG A 168 -12.62 9.78 15.92
CA ARG A 168 -13.69 10.75 16.25
C ARG A 168 -14.08 11.65 15.07
N ALA A 169 -13.14 11.91 14.17
CA ALA A 169 -13.37 12.68 12.96
C ALA A 169 -14.10 11.89 11.86
N GLY A 170 -14.23 10.56 12.00
CA GLY A 170 -14.94 9.68 11.07
C GLY A 170 -14.04 8.88 10.12
N VAL A 171 -12.71 8.85 10.36
CA VAL A 171 -11.79 8.01 9.60
C VAL A 171 -12.04 6.54 9.91
N SER A 172 -12.26 5.74 8.86
CA SER A 172 -12.54 4.31 8.96
C SER A 172 -11.38 3.44 8.48
N ALA A 173 -10.36 4.00 7.84
CA ALA A 173 -9.17 3.27 7.39
C ALA A 173 -7.87 3.99 7.78
N ILE A 174 -6.94 3.27 8.42
CA ILE A 174 -5.64 3.82 8.82
C ILE A 174 -4.51 2.96 8.26
N TRP A 175 -3.64 3.57 7.46
CA TRP A 175 -2.36 2.98 7.06
C TRP A 175 -1.27 3.43 8.03
N ASN A 176 -0.88 2.52 8.93
CA ASN A 176 -0.05 2.80 10.09
C ASN A 176 1.42 2.47 9.83
N PHE A 177 2.29 3.48 9.72
CA PHE A 177 3.74 3.32 9.59
C PHE A 177 4.46 3.38 10.96
N THR A 178 3.73 3.53 12.06
CA THR A 178 4.31 3.51 13.40
C THR A 178 4.59 2.07 13.85
N ASN A 179 5.48 1.90 14.82
CA ASN A 179 5.73 0.59 15.41
C ASN A 179 4.63 0.15 16.42
N VAL A 180 3.65 1.02 16.71
CA VAL A 180 2.62 0.80 17.74
C VAL A 180 1.45 -0.01 17.19
N LYS A 181 0.94 -0.93 18.02
CA LYS A 181 -0.35 -1.58 17.78
C LYS A 181 -1.47 -0.66 18.26
N LEU A 182 -2.15 -0.03 17.31
CA LEU A 182 -3.25 0.90 17.58
C LEU A 182 -4.47 0.16 18.15
N LYS A 183 -5.14 0.79 19.10
CA LYS A 183 -6.46 0.37 19.61
C LYS A 183 -7.51 1.17 18.86
N VAL A 184 -8.39 0.49 18.15
CA VAL A 184 -9.46 1.11 17.37
C VAL A 184 -10.77 0.35 17.53
N PRO A 185 -11.93 0.99 17.31
CA PRO A 185 -13.22 0.33 17.22
C PRO A 185 -13.29 -0.73 16.10
N PRO A 186 -14.22 -1.70 16.17
CA PRO A 186 -14.36 -2.77 15.17
C PRO A 186 -14.61 -2.30 13.72
N GLU A 187 -15.23 -1.15 13.55
CA GLU A 187 -15.55 -0.54 12.27
C GLU A 187 -14.35 0.12 11.57
N VAL A 188 -13.22 0.28 12.28
CA VAL A 188 -12.01 0.91 11.76
C VAL A 188 -11.00 -0.17 11.36
N VAL A 189 -10.57 -0.14 10.10
CA VAL A 189 -9.52 -1.03 9.59
C VAL A 189 -8.15 -0.39 9.72
N VAL A 190 -7.18 -1.18 10.18
CA VAL A 190 -5.79 -0.73 10.34
C VAL A 190 -4.86 -1.70 9.62
N GLN A 191 -4.12 -1.19 8.64
CA GLN A 191 -3.02 -1.91 8.02
C GLN A 191 -1.71 -1.32 8.54
N LYS A 192 -0.92 -2.12 9.27
CA LYS A 192 0.42 -1.72 9.71
C LYS A 192 1.44 -2.03 8.62
N GLU A 193 2.31 -1.06 8.32
CA GLU A 193 3.48 -1.27 7.46
C GLU A 193 4.71 -1.64 8.31
N ASP A 194 5.52 -2.57 7.82
CA ASP A 194 6.75 -3.00 8.49
C ASP A 194 7.95 -2.87 7.55
N LEU A 195 8.57 -1.70 7.61
CA LEU A 195 9.77 -1.39 6.83
C LEU A 195 10.99 -2.24 7.24
N SER A 196 10.95 -2.91 8.39
CA SER A 196 12.07 -3.75 8.86
C SER A 196 12.05 -5.17 8.28
N SER A 197 10.89 -5.64 7.80
CA SER A 197 10.73 -7.02 7.32
C SER A 197 11.62 -7.34 6.12
N GLY A 198 11.71 -6.42 5.15
CA GLY A 198 12.58 -6.59 3.98
C GLY A 198 14.06 -6.61 4.34
N TYR A 199 14.48 -5.75 5.27
CA TYR A 199 15.86 -5.72 5.77
C TYR A 199 16.21 -7.01 6.52
N ALA A 200 15.31 -7.50 7.37
CA ALA A 200 15.52 -8.77 8.08
C ALA A 200 15.70 -9.95 7.11
N MET A 201 14.90 -10.01 6.04
CA MET A 201 15.05 -11.04 4.99
C MET A 201 16.41 -10.95 4.30
N LEU A 202 16.85 -9.73 3.95
CA LEU A 202 18.16 -9.51 3.33
C LEU A 202 19.31 -9.97 4.24
N CYS A 203 19.22 -9.72 5.55
CA CYS A 203 20.23 -10.20 6.51
C CYS A 203 20.35 -11.73 6.51
N ILE A 204 19.23 -12.45 6.48
CA ILE A 204 19.24 -13.92 6.43
C ILE A 204 19.80 -14.41 5.08
N MET A 205 19.40 -13.82 3.96
CA MET A 205 19.94 -14.17 2.64
C MET A 205 21.47 -14.01 2.59
N LEU A 206 22.00 -12.92 3.16
CA LEU A 206 23.43 -12.67 3.24
C LEU A 206 24.15 -13.71 4.12
N GLN A 207 23.56 -14.07 5.26
CA GLN A 207 24.11 -15.10 6.15
C GLN A 207 24.15 -16.48 5.49
N THR A 208 23.06 -16.90 4.83
CA THR A 208 23.00 -18.18 4.12
C THR A 208 24.05 -18.26 3.01
N LYS A 209 24.19 -17.21 2.21
CA LYS A 209 25.19 -17.16 1.14
C LYS A 209 26.63 -17.27 1.67
N ASN A 210 26.93 -16.63 2.80
CA ASN A 210 28.25 -16.73 3.42
C ASN A 210 28.57 -18.13 3.97
N LEU A 211 27.55 -18.85 4.48
CA LEU A 211 27.70 -20.23 4.93
C LEU A 211 27.98 -21.20 3.77
N GLU A 212 27.38 -20.97 2.60
CA GLU A 212 27.64 -21.78 1.40
C GLU A 212 29.06 -21.55 0.87
N LEU A 213 29.59 -20.32 0.95
CA LEU A 213 30.93 -19.97 0.49
C LEU A 213 32.05 -20.34 1.47
N GLY A 214 31.77 -20.38 2.77
CA GLY A 214 32.77 -20.75 3.80
C GLY A 214 32.97 -22.25 3.98
N ASN A 215 32.18 -23.09 3.31
CA ASN A 215 32.26 -24.55 3.34
C ASN A 215 32.83 -25.15 2.02
N GLY A 216 33.38 -24.31 1.13
CA GLY A 216 34.06 -24.72 -0.11
C GLY A 216 35.51 -24.26 -0.13
#